data_AF-M6ZHA7-F1
#
_entry.id   AF-M6ZHA7-F1
#
_cell.length_a   1.000
_cell.length_b   1.000
_cell.length_c   1.000
_cell.angle_alpha   90.00
_cell.angle_beta   90.00
_cell.angle_gamma   90.00
#
_symmetry.space_group_name_H-M   'P 1'
#
loop_
_entity.id
_entity.type
_entity.pdbx_description
1 polymer ?
#
loop_
_entity_poly.entity_id
_entity_poly.type
_entity_poly.pdbx_seq_one_letter_code
_entity_poly.pdbx_strand_id
1 'polypeptide(L)'
;MNDNITNSIRKFILHFILVTEVVGFTLTIGIAIVFFTTFLEMDSDQLKIAIRITLTTAVFTLMFAIFSDTCRLRPIHKYLFMLEKGITDKQISLNAQKSIFRIPFFHSIDIGLRILVTAFVVIYLLSQFIILETADYYNLGSLTLIMCLLVGVYTFFASEQLTFNLIKSGVFDHINISSLTKVRLTRSLTITFIFIVFVLAITVSGLVFKLNYSGIRKSYFNQMNNMNETLSIFTESIFEEVRSDSEKLKSDPFFISLIKNYKKDEIQNFLKTLLERSPKYESISLIKPENQSWKIIAGTETLSQNTDFILKDFQLPSENVVLETISKHKTFFIKPTSSPISETPVLLILETIFENSNLFIVYSLKITDLTQKIIGSIQIGKSGHIGFMDREETVINHINSSLYLKKLKNIPFYEQIKNYNYDVPIRFLSDGKYRYMIFHKNKKYDFITFTSIENEEIAGEAIICVYVMTGISFFGLSFIGILIYLILRKRIRPLEESRKVLESMTGGDLTKGLQVFSMDEIGEMSVSINLFNKK
;
A
#
# COMPACT_ATOMS: atom_id res chain seq x y z
N MET A 1 -16.71 -1.60 -59.79
CA MET A 1 -16.09 -0.56 -58.94
C MET A 1 -16.75 -0.49 -57.56
N ASN A 2 -18.09 -0.50 -57.46
CA ASN A 2 -18.81 -0.50 -56.18
C ASN A 2 -18.46 -1.69 -55.26
N ASP A 3 -18.34 -2.92 -55.76
CA ASP A 3 -18.06 -4.10 -54.89
C ASP A 3 -16.77 -3.98 -54.07
N ASN A 4 -15.74 -3.32 -54.59
CA ASN A 4 -14.47 -3.13 -53.88
C ASN A 4 -14.60 -2.09 -52.74
N ILE A 5 -15.44 -1.07 -52.94
CA ILE A 5 -15.73 -0.02 -51.95
C ILE A 5 -16.60 -0.59 -50.82
N THR A 6 -17.65 -1.33 -51.17
CA THR A 6 -18.55 -2.03 -50.22
C THR A 6 -17.76 -2.98 -49.33
N ASN A 7 -16.82 -3.75 -49.91
CA ASN A 7 -15.96 -4.66 -49.15
C ASN A 7 -14.99 -3.91 -48.23
N SER A 8 -14.45 -2.77 -48.68
CA SER A 8 -13.56 -1.93 -47.87
C SER A 8 -14.26 -1.35 -46.64
N ILE A 9 -15.53 -0.93 -46.77
CA ILE A 9 -16.36 -0.46 -45.64
C ILE A 9 -16.66 -1.59 -44.65
N ARG A 10 -17.04 -2.78 -45.14
CA ARG A 10 -17.27 -3.96 -44.28
C ARG A 10 -16.02 -4.35 -43.51
N LYS A 11 -14.86 -4.37 -44.19
CA LYS A 11 -13.56 -4.64 -43.57
C LYS A 11 -13.24 -3.60 -42.50
N PHE A 12 -13.48 -2.31 -42.76
CA PHE A 12 -13.29 -1.25 -41.79
C PHE A 12 -14.15 -1.45 -40.54
N ILE A 13 -15.46 -1.71 -40.69
CA ILE A 13 -16.37 -1.92 -39.55
C ILE A 13 -15.87 -3.07 -38.65
N LEU A 14 -15.49 -4.20 -39.26
CA LEU A 14 -14.99 -5.36 -38.52
C LEU A 14 -13.67 -5.06 -37.82
N HIS A 15 -12.70 -4.46 -38.53
CA HIS A 15 -11.39 -4.15 -37.96
C HIS A 15 -11.46 -3.06 -36.90
N PHE A 16 -12.39 -2.11 -37.05
CA PHE A 16 -12.64 -1.07 -36.05
C PHE A 16 -13.00 -1.71 -34.72
N ILE A 17 -14.05 -2.54 -34.67
CA ILE A 17 -14.49 -3.20 -33.44
C ILE A 17 -13.38 -4.12 -32.89
N LEU A 18 -12.73 -4.92 -33.75
CA LEU A 18 -11.70 -5.86 -33.28
C LEU A 18 -10.49 -5.13 -32.66
N VAL A 19 -9.99 -4.10 -33.31
CA VAL A 19 -8.77 -3.40 -32.86
C VAL A 19 -9.05 -2.47 -31.68
N THR A 20 -10.16 -1.72 -31.69
CA THR A 20 -10.40 -0.73 -30.63
C THR A 20 -10.99 -1.36 -29.37
N GLU A 21 -11.86 -2.37 -29.52
CA GLU A 21 -12.55 -2.99 -28.38
C GLU A 21 -11.81 -4.23 -27.88
N VAL A 22 -11.59 -5.26 -28.71
CA VAL A 22 -11.04 -6.54 -28.23
C VAL A 22 -9.62 -6.37 -27.68
N VAL A 23 -8.75 -5.67 -28.41
CA VAL A 23 -7.38 -5.41 -27.95
C VAL A 23 -7.37 -4.49 -26.74
N GLY A 24 -8.19 -3.42 -26.75
CA GLY A 24 -8.30 -2.47 -25.64
C GLY A 24 -8.76 -3.13 -24.33
N PHE A 25 -9.78 -3.98 -24.36
CA PHE A 25 -10.27 -4.72 -23.20
C PHE A 25 -9.26 -5.73 -22.67
N THR A 26 -8.66 -6.52 -23.57
CA THR A 26 -7.66 -7.53 -23.18
C THR A 26 -6.47 -6.88 -22.49
N LEU A 27 -5.98 -5.78 -23.05
CA LEU A 27 -4.89 -4.99 -22.46
C LEU A 27 -5.29 -4.42 -21.09
N THR A 28 -6.50 -3.86 -20.98
CA THR A 28 -6.96 -3.21 -19.75
C THR A 28 -7.12 -4.21 -18.60
N ILE A 29 -7.73 -5.36 -18.85
CA ILE A 29 -7.90 -6.42 -17.84
C ILE A 29 -6.53 -7.00 -17.46
N GLY A 30 -5.67 -7.29 -18.44
CA GLY A 30 -4.34 -7.83 -18.18
C GLY A 30 -3.51 -6.90 -17.29
N ILE A 31 -3.49 -5.60 -17.59
CA ILE A 31 -2.77 -4.60 -16.79
C ILE A 31 -3.38 -4.48 -15.39
N ALA A 32 -4.71 -4.48 -15.25
CA ALA A 32 -5.35 -4.41 -13.95
C ALA A 32 -4.96 -5.59 -13.04
N ILE A 33 -4.95 -6.81 -13.58
CA ILE A 33 -4.56 -8.02 -12.82
C ILE A 33 -3.09 -7.94 -12.40
N VAL A 34 -2.19 -7.60 -13.31
CA VAL A 34 -0.76 -7.42 -12.99
C VAL A 34 -0.58 -6.34 -11.92
N PHE A 35 -1.34 -5.24 -12.01
CA PHE A 35 -1.28 -4.17 -11.02
C PHE A 35 -1.73 -4.63 -9.63
N PHE A 36 -2.83 -5.37 -9.54
CA PHE A 36 -3.29 -5.92 -8.27
C PHE A 36 -2.22 -6.77 -7.58
N THR A 37 -1.47 -7.58 -8.36
CA THR A 37 -0.39 -8.41 -7.81
C THR A 37 0.88 -7.65 -7.45
N THR A 38 1.14 -6.49 -8.06
CA THR A 38 2.44 -5.80 -7.96
C THR A 38 2.41 -4.54 -7.09
N PHE A 39 1.24 -3.92 -6.93
CA PHE A 39 1.07 -2.62 -6.27
C PHE A 39 0.11 -2.65 -5.08
N LEU A 40 -0.75 -3.66 -4.97
CA LEU A 40 -1.65 -3.83 -3.84
C LEU A 40 -1.15 -4.99 -2.97
N GLU A 41 -1.18 -4.81 -1.67
CA GLU A 41 -0.85 -5.87 -0.71
C GLU A 41 -2.10 -6.70 -0.43
N MET A 42 -2.58 -7.42 -1.44
CA MET A 42 -3.77 -8.26 -1.30
C MET A 42 -3.40 -9.68 -0.90
N ASP A 43 -4.12 -10.23 0.07
CA ASP A 43 -4.04 -11.66 0.38
C ASP A 43 -4.59 -12.50 -0.78
N SER A 44 -4.26 -13.79 -0.81
CA SER A 44 -4.64 -14.66 -1.92
C SER A 44 -6.16 -14.72 -2.18
N ASP A 45 -6.97 -14.60 -1.14
CA ASP A 45 -8.43 -14.59 -1.26
C ASP A 45 -8.97 -13.22 -1.70
N GLN A 46 -8.37 -12.14 -1.22
CA GLN A 46 -8.67 -10.78 -1.67
C GLN A 46 -8.35 -10.61 -3.16
N LEU A 47 -7.22 -11.15 -3.61
CA LEU A 47 -6.83 -11.14 -5.02
C LEU A 47 -7.83 -11.90 -5.89
N LYS A 48 -8.34 -13.05 -5.44
CA LYS A 48 -9.39 -13.80 -6.17
C LYS A 48 -10.69 -13.01 -6.25
N ILE A 49 -11.08 -12.33 -5.18
CA ILE A 49 -12.27 -11.46 -5.16
C ILE A 49 -12.08 -10.30 -6.14
N ALA A 50 -10.91 -9.65 -6.11
CA ALA A 50 -10.58 -8.56 -7.02
C ALA A 50 -10.68 -8.96 -8.49
N ILE A 51 -10.07 -10.09 -8.87
CA ILE A 51 -10.14 -10.61 -10.23
C ILE A 51 -11.59 -10.92 -10.64
N ARG A 52 -12.38 -11.55 -9.77
CA ARG A 52 -13.79 -11.87 -10.07
C ARG A 52 -14.63 -10.61 -10.27
N ILE A 53 -14.47 -9.60 -9.42
CA ILE A 53 -15.17 -8.32 -9.55
C ILE A 53 -14.80 -7.66 -10.88
N THR A 54 -13.50 -7.56 -11.19
CA THR A 54 -13.03 -6.97 -12.47
C THR A 54 -13.60 -7.70 -13.68
N LEU A 55 -13.53 -9.04 -13.72
CA LEU A 55 -14.09 -9.82 -14.83
C LEU A 55 -15.61 -9.64 -14.97
N THR A 56 -16.34 -9.64 -13.86
CA THR A 56 -17.80 -9.47 -13.86
C THR A 56 -18.16 -8.08 -14.40
N THR A 57 -17.51 -7.02 -13.91
CA THR A 57 -17.74 -5.65 -14.41
C THR A 57 -17.36 -5.50 -15.88
N ALA A 58 -16.29 -6.17 -16.34
CA ALA A 58 -15.86 -6.10 -17.74
C ALA A 58 -16.92 -6.64 -18.72
N VAL A 59 -17.70 -7.66 -18.33
CA VAL A 59 -18.81 -8.17 -19.15
C VAL A 59 -19.88 -7.09 -19.37
N PHE A 60 -20.27 -6.38 -18.32
CA PHE A 60 -21.23 -5.27 -18.44
C PHE A 60 -20.68 -4.13 -19.29
N THR A 61 -19.40 -3.78 -19.10
CA THR A 61 -18.74 -2.75 -19.90
C THR A 61 -18.65 -3.14 -21.36
N LEU A 62 -18.43 -4.43 -21.69
CA LEU A 62 -18.40 -4.94 -23.05
C LEU A 62 -19.78 -4.84 -23.73
N MET A 63 -20.86 -5.15 -23.01
CA MET A 63 -22.22 -4.96 -23.53
C MET A 63 -22.52 -3.50 -23.86
N PHE A 64 -22.10 -2.58 -22.99
CA PHE A 64 -22.20 -1.14 -23.25
C PHE A 64 -21.33 -0.69 -24.45
N ALA A 65 -20.12 -1.25 -24.58
CA ALA A 65 -19.22 -0.99 -25.70
C ALA A 65 -19.87 -1.33 -27.05
N ILE A 66 -20.43 -2.53 -27.17
CA ILE A 66 -21.14 -3.00 -28.37
C ILE A 66 -22.28 -2.04 -28.72
N PHE A 67 -23.05 -1.57 -27.73
CA PHE A 67 -24.12 -0.61 -27.94
C PHE A 67 -23.60 0.76 -28.43
N SER A 68 -22.57 1.31 -27.78
CA SER A 68 -21.95 2.61 -28.14
C SER A 68 -21.42 2.58 -29.58
N ASP A 69 -20.70 1.53 -29.95
CA ASP A 69 -20.11 1.39 -31.28
C ASP A 69 -21.16 1.19 -32.37
N THR A 70 -22.21 0.42 -32.08
CA THR A 70 -23.34 0.27 -33.01
C THR A 70 -24.01 1.61 -33.31
N CYS A 71 -24.18 2.46 -32.28
CA CYS A 71 -24.73 3.80 -32.46
C CYS A 71 -23.80 4.69 -33.30
N ARG A 72 -22.49 4.61 -33.05
CA ARG A 72 -21.47 5.43 -33.70
C ARG A 72 -21.25 5.06 -35.17
N LEU A 73 -21.30 3.78 -35.51
CA LEU A 73 -21.12 3.27 -36.87
C LEU A 73 -22.42 3.31 -37.69
N ARG A 74 -23.56 3.70 -37.09
CA ARG A 74 -24.86 3.80 -37.78
C ARG A 74 -24.85 4.64 -39.07
N PRO A 75 -24.18 5.81 -39.15
CA PRO A 75 -24.09 6.58 -40.39
C PRO A 75 -23.35 5.84 -41.51
N ILE A 76 -22.30 5.09 -41.16
CA ILE A 76 -21.50 4.31 -42.10
C ILE A 76 -22.29 3.10 -42.60
N HIS A 77 -23.05 2.43 -41.73
CA HIS A 77 -23.96 1.35 -42.13
C HIS A 77 -25.07 1.84 -43.07
N LYS A 78 -25.65 3.01 -42.80
CA LYS A 78 -26.65 3.62 -43.70
C LYS A 78 -26.05 3.93 -45.07
N TYR A 79 -24.80 4.37 -45.11
CA TYR A 79 -24.09 4.64 -46.36
C TYR A 79 -23.71 3.35 -47.11
N LEU A 80 -23.30 2.31 -46.41
CA LEU A 80 -23.08 0.97 -46.98
C LEU A 80 -24.35 0.44 -47.66
N PHE A 81 -25.48 0.50 -46.96
CA PHE A 81 -26.77 0.07 -47.49
C PHE A 81 -27.21 0.90 -48.70
N MET A 82 -26.91 2.20 -48.69
CA MET A 82 -27.15 3.08 -49.83
C MET A 82 -26.35 2.62 -51.07
N LEU A 83 -25.05 2.33 -50.89
CA LEU A 83 -24.17 1.84 -51.96
C LEU A 83 -24.61 0.46 -52.50
N GLU A 84 -25.01 -0.45 -51.63
CA GLU A 84 -25.49 -1.80 -51.99
C GLU A 84 -26.79 -1.75 -52.79
N LYS A 85 -27.68 -0.80 -52.49
CA LYS A 85 -28.95 -0.62 -53.20
C LYS A 85 -28.85 0.28 -54.43
N GLY A 86 -27.68 0.86 -54.71
CA GLY A 86 -27.49 1.82 -55.80
C GLY A 86 -28.29 3.12 -55.65
N ILE A 87 -28.69 3.47 -54.42
CA ILE A 87 -29.47 4.69 -54.12
C ILE A 87 -28.49 5.87 -54.05
N THR A 88 -28.91 7.08 -54.46
CA THR A 88 -28.07 8.29 -54.36
C THR A 88 -28.70 9.28 -53.40
N ASP A 89 -28.16 9.40 -52.19
CA ASP A 89 -28.55 10.41 -51.21
C ASP A 89 -27.34 11.20 -50.71
N LYS A 90 -27.29 12.48 -51.10
CA LYS A 90 -26.21 13.41 -50.76
C LYS A 90 -26.11 13.64 -49.25
N GLN A 91 -27.23 13.61 -48.53
CA GLN A 91 -27.27 13.81 -47.09
C GLN A 91 -26.73 12.59 -46.33
N ILE A 92 -27.03 11.37 -46.79
CA ILE A 92 -26.47 10.14 -46.22
C ILE A 92 -24.95 10.09 -46.41
N SER A 93 -24.46 10.41 -47.61
CA SER A 93 -23.03 10.49 -47.90
C SER A 93 -22.33 11.53 -47.01
N LEU A 94 -22.90 12.73 -46.88
CA LEU A 94 -22.34 13.81 -46.07
C LEU A 94 -22.31 13.47 -44.57
N ASN A 95 -23.32 12.76 -44.07
CA ASN A 95 -23.35 12.28 -42.69
C ASN A 95 -22.30 11.19 -42.43
N ALA A 96 -22.07 10.28 -43.39
CA ALA A 96 -21.02 9.28 -43.30
C ALA A 96 -19.62 9.91 -43.33
N GLN A 97 -19.39 10.90 -44.20
CA GLN A 97 -18.14 11.68 -44.21
C GLN A 97 -17.90 12.36 -42.86
N LYS A 98 -18.89 13.08 -42.33
CA LYS A 98 -18.79 13.73 -41.01
C LYS A 98 -18.50 12.74 -39.89
N SER A 99 -19.11 11.56 -39.94
CA SER A 99 -18.89 10.49 -38.96
C SER A 99 -17.43 10.02 -38.99
N ILE A 100 -16.89 9.69 -40.17
CA ILE A 100 -15.50 9.20 -40.32
C ILE A 100 -14.46 10.19 -39.79
N PHE A 101 -14.61 11.49 -40.06
CA PHE A 101 -13.67 12.50 -39.52
C PHE A 101 -13.80 12.72 -38.01
N ARG A 102 -14.95 12.38 -37.41
CA ARG A 102 -15.21 12.57 -35.97
C ARG A 102 -14.91 11.33 -35.12
N ILE A 103 -14.95 10.13 -35.71
CA ILE A 103 -14.80 8.86 -35.00
C ILE A 103 -13.55 8.85 -34.10
N PRO A 104 -12.33 9.16 -34.57
CA PRO A 104 -11.13 9.00 -33.75
C PRO A 104 -11.20 9.78 -32.43
N PHE A 105 -11.66 11.02 -32.47
CA PHE A 105 -11.74 11.89 -31.29
C PHE A 105 -12.87 11.50 -30.33
N PHE A 106 -14.09 11.28 -30.84
CA PHE A 106 -15.20 10.99 -29.95
C PHE A 106 -15.14 9.56 -29.40
N HIS A 107 -14.50 8.63 -30.11
CA HIS A 107 -14.41 7.23 -29.66
C HIS A 107 -13.35 7.08 -28.58
N SER A 108 -12.21 7.78 -28.70
CA SER A 108 -11.21 7.80 -27.63
C SER A 108 -11.74 8.39 -26.32
N ILE A 109 -12.52 9.48 -26.39
CA ILE A 109 -13.17 10.08 -25.21
C ILE A 109 -14.16 9.11 -24.57
N ASP A 110 -14.97 8.44 -25.38
CA ASP A 110 -15.96 7.46 -24.91
C ASP A 110 -15.28 6.29 -24.18
N ILE A 111 -14.21 5.73 -24.76
CA ILE A 111 -13.45 4.64 -24.13
C ILE A 111 -12.78 5.11 -22.83
N GLY A 112 -12.16 6.29 -22.82
CA GLY A 112 -11.56 6.85 -21.61
C GLY A 112 -12.58 7.02 -20.48
N LEU A 113 -13.74 7.63 -20.79
CA LEU A 113 -14.83 7.82 -19.82
C LEU A 113 -15.41 6.49 -19.33
N ARG A 114 -15.54 5.52 -20.23
CA ARG A 114 -15.99 4.16 -19.90
C ARG A 114 -15.02 3.44 -18.97
N ILE A 115 -13.70 3.58 -19.17
CA ILE A 115 -12.68 3.05 -18.25
C ILE A 115 -12.81 3.71 -16.88
N LEU A 116 -12.95 5.04 -16.82
CA LEU A 116 -13.12 5.77 -15.56
C LEU A 116 -14.36 5.28 -14.78
N VAL A 117 -15.51 5.19 -15.44
CA VAL A 117 -16.76 4.73 -14.82
C VAL A 117 -16.63 3.27 -14.37
N THR A 118 -16.09 2.40 -15.23
CA THR A 118 -15.90 0.97 -14.89
C THR A 118 -14.99 0.80 -13.70
N ALA A 119 -13.85 1.51 -13.68
CA ALA A 119 -12.91 1.45 -12.58
C ALA A 119 -13.51 1.99 -11.28
N PHE A 120 -14.30 3.07 -11.32
CA PHE A 120 -15.00 3.57 -10.14
C PHE A 120 -15.98 2.53 -9.57
N VAL A 121 -16.73 1.84 -10.43
CA VAL A 121 -17.61 0.74 -10.02
C VAL A 121 -16.80 -0.42 -9.43
N VAL A 122 -15.67 -0.79 -10.04
CA VAL A 122 -14.78 -1.83 -9.50
C VAL A 122 -14.26 -1.45 -8.12
N ILE A 123 -13.73 -0.23 -7.96
CA ILE A 123 -13.19 0.26 -6.68
C ILE A 123 -14.28 0.29 -5.61
N TYR A 124 -15.48 0.77 -5.95
CA TYR A 124 -16.62 0.78 -5.04
C TYR A 124 -17.06 -0.63 -4.63
N LEU A 125 -17.14 -1.58 -5.57
CA LEU A 125 -17.46 -2.96 -5.24
C LEU A 125 -16.36 -3.60 -4.39
N LEU A 126 -15.09 -3.35 -4.72
CA LEU A 126 -13.97 -3.85 -3.93
C LEU A 126 -14.04 -3.38 -2.48
N SER A 127 -14.37 -2.12 -2.23
CA SER A 127 -14.45 -1.58 -0.87
C SER A 127 -15.58 -2.17 -0.02
N GLN A 128 -16.58 -2.82 -0.62
CA GLN A 128 -17.62 -3.55 0.12
C GLN A 128 -17.18 -4.93 0.61
N PHE A 129 -16.20 -5.54 -0.06
CA PHE A 129 -15.75 -6.90 0.25
C PHE A 129 -14.34 -6.96 0.85
N ILE A 130 -13.54 -5.91 0.64
CA ILE A 130 -12.13 -5.83 1.02
C ILE A 130 -11.92 -4.50 1.76
N ILE A 131 -11.16 -4.56 2.85
CA ILE A 131 -10.69 -3.37 3.55
C ILE A 131 -9.58 -2.75 2.69
N LEU A 132 -9.90 -1.63 2.05
CA LEU A 132 -8.94 -0.86 1.26
C LEU A 132 -8.36 0.27 2.09
N GLU A 133 -7.05 0.36 2.12
CA GLU A 133 -6.35 1.45 2.80
C GLU A 133 -6.25 2.69 1.91
N THR A 134 -5.87 3.83 2.50
CA THR A 134 -5.64 5.09 1.78
C THR A 134 -4.61 4.93 0.64
N ALA A 135 -3.57 4.14 0.86
CA ALA A 135 -2.57 3.84 -0.17
C ALA A 135 -3.17 3.06 -1.34
N ASP A 136 -4.09 2.12 -1.07
CA ASP A 136 -4.76 1.31 -2.09
C ASP A 136 -5.66 2.18 -2.97
N TYR A 137 -6.44 3.09 -2.37
CA TYR A 137 -7.25 4.04 -3.11
C TYR A 137 -6.41 4.95 -4.02
N TYR A 138 -5.29 5.44 -3.52
CA TYR A 138 -4.38 6.24 -4.33
C TYR A 138 -3.81 5.44 -5.51
N ASN A 139 -3.33 4.22 -5.26
CA ASN A 139 -2.78 3.33 -6.29
C ASN A 139 -3.84 2.98 -7.35
N LEU A 140 -5.04 2.61 -6.93
CA LEU A 140 -6.16 2.29 -7.83
C LEU A 140 -6.62 3.51 -8.64
N GLY A 141 -6.71 4.68 -8.02
CA GLY A 141 -7.05 5.93 -8.69
C GLY A 141 -6.00 6.36 -9.71
N SER A 142 -4.71 6.27 -9.35
CA SER A 142 -3.59 6.56 -10.24
C SER A 142 -3.56 5.62 -11.45
N LEU A 143 -3.71 4.30 -11.24
CA LEU A 143 -3.84 3.33 -12.32
C LEU A 143 -5.01 3.68 -13.24
N THR A 144 -6.17 4.00 -12.67
CA THR A 144 -7.38 4.33 -13.43
C THR A 144 -7.13 5.52 -14.36
N LEU A 145 -6.50 6.58 -13.87
CA LEU A 145 -6.16 7.75 -14.68
C LEU A 145 -5.15 7.40 -15.78
N ILE A 146 -4.09 6.67 -15.45
CA ILE A 146 -3.09 6.23 -16.44
C ILE A 146 -3.76 5.40 -17.55
N MET A 147 -4.59 4.44 -17.18
CA MET A 147 -5.27 3.54 -18.11
C MET A 147 -6.29 4.26 -18.98
N CYS A 148 -7.09 5.17 -18.40
CA CYS A 148 -7.99 6.03 -19.15
C CYS A 148 -7.25 6.78 -20.25
N LEU A 149 -6.08 7.34 -19.94
CA LEU A 149 -5.30 8.15 -20.86
C LEU A 149 -4.59 7.30 -21.92
N LEU A 150 -3.89 6.24 -21.52
CA LEU A 150 -3.14 5.38 -22.44
C LEU A 150 -4.05 4.67 -23.44
N VAL A 151 -5.16 4.10 -22.97
CA VAL A 151 -6.11 3.41 -23.85
C VAL A 151 -6.87 4.42 -24.73
N GLY A 152 -7.18 5.60 -24.20
CA GLY A 152 -7.74 6.71 -25.00
C GLY A 152 -6.81 7.13 -26.15
N VAL A 153 -5.51 7.25 -25.92
CA VAL A 153 -4.54 7.58 -26.98
C VAL A 153 -4.40 6.46 -27.99
N TYR A 154 -4.26 5.22 -27.49
CA TYR A 154 -4.18 4.05 -28.36
C TYR A 154 -5.37 3.98 -29.31
N THR A 155 -6.58 4.16 -28.77
CA THR A 155 -7.83 4.10 -29.54
C THR A 155 -7.98 5.27 -30.51
N PHE A 156 -7.48 6.47 -30.16
CA PHE A 156 -7.40 7.60 -31.08
C PHE A 156 -6.55 7.26 -32.31
N PHE A 157 -5.30 6.83 -32.11
CA PHE A 157 -4.39 6.51 -33.22
C PHE A 157 -4.85 5.30 -34.04
N ALA A 158 -5.35 4.25 -33.38
CA ALA A 158 -5.91 3.10 -34.07
C ALA A 158 -7.10 3.50 -34.96
N SER A 159 -8.01 4.33 -34.42
CA SER A 159 -9.16 4.83 -35.18
C SER A 159 -8.74 5.74 -36.33
N GLU A 160 -7.76 6.62 -36.13
CA GLU A 160 -7.22 7.51 -37.16
C GLU A 160 -6.59 6.72 -38.32
N GLN A 161 -5.79 5.70 -37.99
CA GLN A 161 -5.18 4.84 -39.00
C GLN A 161 -6.24 4.08 -39.82
N LEU A 162 -7.28 3.57 -39.15
CA LEU A 162 -8.38 2.86 -39.80
C LEU A 162 -9.21 3.77 -40.70
N THR A 163 -9.55 4.99 -40.23
CA THR A 163 -10.30 5.95 -41.05
C THR A 163 -9.47 6.47 -42.22
N PHE A 164 -8.16 6.68 -42.03
CA PHE A 164 -7.24 7.04 -43.11
C PHE A 164 -7.18 5.95 -44.20
N ASN A 165 -7.02 4.68 -43.81
CA ASN A 165 -7.03 3.56 -44.75
C ASN A 165 -8.35 3.46 -45.53
N LEU A 166 -9.48 3.72 -44.86
CA LEU A 166 -10.80 3.74 -45.51
C LEU A 166 -10.91 4.89 -46.52
N ILE A 167 -10.48 6.10 -46.16
CA ILE A 167 -10.49 7.26 -47.07
C ILE A 167 -9.58 6.98 -48.28
N LYS A 168 -8.38 6.43 -48.07
CA LYS A 168 -7.42 6.09 -49.12
C LYS A 168 -7.96 5.06 -50.12
N SER A 169 -8.89 4.20 -49.71
CA SER A 169 -9.53 3.23 -50.61
C SER A 169 -10.51 3.86 -51.62
N GLY A 170 -10.71 5.18 -51.58
CA GLY A 170 -11.56 5.89 -52.54
C GLY A 170 -13.05 5.81 -52.22
N VAL A 171 -13.42 5.61 -50.95
CA VAL A 171 -14.83 5.48 -50.51
C VAL A 171 -15.65 6.73 -50.82
N PHE A 172 -15.03 7.90 -50.88
CA PHE A 172 -15.70 9.16 -51.21
C PHE A 172 -15.08 9.77 -52.45
N ASP A 173 -15.88 9.95 -53.50
CA ASP A 173 -15.45 10.60 -54.74
C ASP A 173 -15.01 12.06 -54.52
N HIS A 174 -15.74 12.78 -53.65
CA HIS A 174 -15.45 14.16 -53.28
C HIS A 174 -15.66 14.38 -51.77
N ILE A 175 -14.64 14.90 -51.10
CA ILE A 175 -14.70 15.27 -49.67
C ILE A 175 -15.26 16.69 -49.56
N ASN A 176 -16.36 16.86 -48.85
CA ASN A 176 -16.94 18.17 -48.62
C ASN A 176 -16.18 18.93 -47.51
N ILE A 177 -15.80 20.19 -47.74
CA ILE A 177 -15.11 21.00 -46.71
C ILE A 177 -15.93 21.11 -45.41
N SER A 178 -17.27 21.09 -45.50
CA SER A 178 -18.16 21.12 -44.33
C SER A 178 -18.17 19.82 -43.51
N SER A 179 -17.62 18.72 -44.04
CA SER A 179 -17.46 17.47 -43.29
C SER A 179 -16.17 17.42 -42.47
N LEU A 180 -15.20 18.30 -42.76
CA LEU A 180 -13.94 18.38 -42.03
C LEU A 180 -14.15 18.98 -40.63
N THR A 181 -13.56 18.35 -39.63
CA THR A 181 -13.47 18.89 -38.27
C THR A 181 -12.44 20.02 -38.24
N LYS A 182 -12.94 21.27 -38.21
CA LYS A 182 -12.10 22.46 -38.14
C LYS A 182 -11.51 22.62 -36.73
N VAL A 183 -10.33 22.06 -36.50
CA VAL A 183 -9.49 22.34 -35.32
C VAL A 183 -8.25 23.07 -35.80
N ARG A 184 -7.91 24.20 -35.16
CA ARG A 184 -6.64 24.89 -35.46
C ARG A 184 -5.48 23.98 -35.07
N LEU A 185 -4.52 23.82 -35.97
CA LEU A 185 -3.33 22.96 -35.77
C LEU A 185 -2.59 23.31 -34.47
N THR A 186 -2.46 24.60 -34.16
CA THR A 186 -1.87 25.11 -32.91
C THR A 186 -2.57 24.56 -31.66
N ARG A 187 -3.91 24.58 -31.65
CA ARG A 187 -4.71 24.07 -30.52
C ARG A 187 -4.59 22.55 -30.40
N SER A 188 -4.65 21.84 -31.52
CA SER A 188 -4.54 20.37 -31.54
C SER A 188 -3.19 19.89 -31.01
N LEU A 189 -2.09 20.46 -31.51
CA LEU A 189 -0.74 20.10 -31.09
C LEU A 189 -0.49 20.46 -29.62
N THR A 190 -0.92 21.66 -29.18
CA THR A 190 -0.79 22.07 -27.77
C THR A 190 -1.50 21.09 -26.83
N ILE A 191 -2.74 20.69 -27.15
CA ILE A 191 -3.50 19.71 -26.36
C ILE A 191 -2.77 18.36 -26.33
N THR A 192 -2.23 17.91 -27.47
CA THR A 192 -1.49 16.65 -27.57
C THR A 192 -0.24 16.66 -26.70
N PHE A 193 0.53 17.75 -26.71
CA PHE A 193 1.70 17.90 -25.84
C PHE A 193 1.30 17.92 -24.37
N ILE A 194 0.33 18.75 -23.97
CA ILE A 194 -0.15 18.81 -22.57
C ILE A 194 -0.59 17.43 -22.12
N PHE A 195 -1.30 16.70 -22.97
CA PHE A 195 -1.74 15.34 -22.70
C PHE A 195 -0.55 14.40 -22.44
N ILE A 196 0.45 14.36 -23.32
CA ILE A 196 1.63 13.50 -23.16
C ILE A 196 2.35 13.80 -21.85
N VAL A 197 2.59 15.08 -21.55
CA VAL A 197 3.28 15.46 -20.31
C VAL A 197 2.41 15.13 -19.08
N PHE A 198 1.09 15.23 -19.18
CA PHE A 198 0.17 14.82 -18.10
C PHE A 198 0.22 13.31 -17.82
N VAL A 199 0.23 12.46 -18.85
CA VAL A 199 0.41 11.00 -18.68
C VAL A 199 1.75 10.69 -18.00
N LEU A 200 2.82 11.33 -18.47
CA LEU A 200 4.15 11.18 -17.87
C LEU A 200 4.17 11.62 -16.41
N ALA A 201 3.54 12.75 -16.09
CA ALA A 201 3.48 13.27 -14.73
C ALA A 201 2.74 12.32 -13.78
N ILE A 202 1.59 11.76 -14.16
CA ILE A 202 0.86 10.79 -13.33
C ILE A 202 1.68 9.52 -13.12
N THR A 203 2.32 9.02 -14.19
CA THR A 203 3.16 7.82 -14.13
C THR A 203 4.34 8.00 -13.17
N VAL A 204 5.06 9.12 -13.29
CA VAL A 204 6.17 9.46 -12.40
C VAL A 204 5.67 9.64 -10.97
N SER A 205 4.54 10.32 -10.76
CA SER A 205 3.95 10.52 -9.42
C SER A 205 3.60 9.19 -8.75
N GLY A 206 3.00 8.25 -9.46
CA GLY A 206 2.70 6.92 -8.94
C GLY A 206 3.96 6.13 -8.56
N LEU A 207 5.00 6.19 -9.39
CA LEU A 207 6.28 5.55 -9.11
C LEU A 207 6.99 6.17 -7.90
N VAL A 208 7.01 7.50 -7.82
CA VAL A 208 7.57 8.24 -6.67
C VAL A 208 6.84 7.90 -5.39
N PHE A 209 5.50 7.83 -5.40
CA PHE A 209 4.74 7.39 -4.23
C PHE A 209 5.17 6.00 -3.78
N LYS A 210 5.26 5.02 -4.70
CA LYS A 210 5.67 3.66 -4.35
C LYS A 210 7.06 3.60 -3.74
N LEU A 211 8.02 4.30 -4.34
CA LEU A 211 9.40 4.35 -3.84
C LEU A 211 9.44 5.02 -2.44
N ASN A 212 8.71 6.11 -2.27
CA ASN A 212 8.66 6.83 -1.00
C ASN A 212 7.97 6.00 0.10
N TYR A 213 6.79 5.45 -0.19
CA TYR A 213 6.08 4.55 0.72
C TYR A 213 6.94 3.36 1.13
N SER A 214 7.65 2.73 0.19
CA SER A 214 8.58 1.64 0.50
C SER A 214 9.77 2.10 1.37
N GLY A 215 10.29 3.30 1.14
CA GLY A 215 11.38 3.89 1.92
C GLY A 215 10.96 4.22 3.36
N ILE A 216 9.83 4.91 3.51
CA ILE A 216 9.23 5.24 4.81
C ILE A 216 8.92 3.95 5.58
N ARG A 217 8.27 2.98 4.95
CA ARG A 217 7.96 1.68 5.57
C ARG A 217 9.22 0.98 6.10
N LYS A 218 10.30 0.95 5.30
CA LYS A 218 11.57 0.37 5.74
C LYS A 218 12.16 1.12 6.94
N SER A 219 12.05 2.45 6.96
CA SER A 219 12.45 3.27 8.11
C SER A 219 11.67 2.89 9.37
N TYR A 220 10.34 2.75 9.27
CA TYR A 220 9.51 2.30 10.38
C TYR A 220 9.88 0.91 10.88
N PHE A 221 10.10 -0.06 9.98
CA PHE A 221 10.50 -1.41 10.38
C PHE A 221 11.87 -1.42 11.06
N ASN A 222 12.82 -0.61 10.60
CA ASN A 222 14.11 -0.45 11.28
C ASN A 222 13.92 0.16 12.68
N GLN A 223 13.08 1.17 12.83
CA GLN A 223 12.77 1.76 14.14
C GLN A 223 12.11 0.73 15.07
N MET A 224 11.15 -0.04 14.58
CA MET A 224 10.50 -1.13 15.32
C MET A 224 11.51 -2.17 15.84
N ASN A 225 12.43 -2.62 14.98
CA ASN A 225 13.49 -3.54 15.37
C ASN A 225 14.42 -2.95 16.43
N ASN A 226 14.90 -1.72 16.23
CA ASN A 226 15.76 -1.03 17.19
C ASN A 226 15.08 -0.87 18.56
N MET A 227 13.76 -0.63 18.57
CA MET A 227 13.02 -0.47 19.82
C MET A 227 12.77 -1.79 20.54
N ASN A 228 12.48 -2.86 19.77
CA ASN A 228 12.43 -4.22 20.29
C ASN A 228 13.76 -4.62 20.94
N GLU A 229 14.88 -4.34 20.27
CA GLU A 229 16.23 -4.60 20.79
C GLU A 229 16.53 -3.75 22.03
N THR A 230 16.17 -2.47 22.02
CA THR A 230 16.35 -1.56 23.17
C THR A 230 15.58 -2.07 24.39
N LEU A 231 14.31 -2.44 24.24
CA LEU A 231 13.52 -3.01 25.33
C LEU A 231 14.08 -4.37 25.78
N SER A 232 14.60 -5.17 24.84
CA SER A 232 15.26 -6.45 25.13
C SER A 232 16.50 -6.26 26.00
N ILE A 233 17.41 -5.35 25.62
CA ILE A 233 18.63 -5.04 26.39
C ILE A 233 18.29 -4.49 27.78
N PHE A 234 17.30 -3.59 27.87
CA PHE A 234 16.87 -3.04 29.15
C PHE A 234 16.31 -4.12 30.07
N THR A 235 15.41 -4.98 29.55
CA THR A 235 14.80 -6.07 30.31
C THR A 235 15.85 -7.11 30.72
N GLU A 236 16.80 -7.41 29.82
CA GLU A 236 17.95 -8.26 30.12
C GLU A 236 18.79 -7.67 31.26
N SER A 237 19.04 -6.36 31.25
CA SER A 237 19.80 -5.69 32.32
C SER A 237 19.10 -5.81 33.69
N ILE A 238 17.77 -5.72 33.73
CA ILE A 238 17.00 -5.99 34.97
C ILE A 238 17.23 -7.43 35.43
N PHE A 239 17.16 -8.39 34.52
CA PHE A 239 17.40 -9.81 34.83
C PHE A 239 18.83 -10.09 35.29
N GLU A 240 19.84 -9.43 34.71
CA GLU A 240 21.22 -9.47 35.22
C GLU A 240 21.33 -8.90 36.63
N GLU A 241 20.59 -7.84 36.94
CA GLU A 241 20.57 -7.27 38.28
C GLU A 241 19.97 -8.25 39.30
N VAL A 242 18.88 -8.94 38.94
CA VAL A 242 18.29 -10.00 39.79
C VAL A 242 19.27 -11.15 39.98
N ARG A 243 19.93 -11.58 38.90
CA ARG A 243 20.99 -12.60 38.99
C ARG A 243 22.11 -12.17 39.93
N SER A 244 22.58 -10.93 39.83
CA SER A 244 23.63 -10.39 40.70
C SER A 244 23.22 -10.37 42.17
N ASP A 245 21.97 -9.98 42.47
CA ASP A 245 21.44 -9.99 43.83
C ASP A 245 21.38 -11.40 44.41
N SER A 246 20.94 -12.36 43.58
CA SER A 246 20.87 -13.76 43.95
C SER A 246 22.25 -14.36 44.21
N GLU A 247 23.25 -14.10 43.35
CA GLU A 247 24.63 -14.54 43.58
C GLU A 247 25.23 -13.95 44.86
N LYS A 248 25.01 -12.66 45.13
CA LYS A 248 25.45 -12.02 46.37
C LYS A 248 24.82 -12.71 47.57
N LEU A 249 23.52 -12.97 47.53
CA LEU A 249 22.78 -13.62 48.61
C LEU A 249 23.24 -15.07 48.85
N LYS A 250 23.47 -15.85 47.78
CA LYS A 250 24.03 -17.22 47.85
C LYS A 250 25.44 -17.26 48.43
N SER A 251 26.21 -16.19 48.26
CA SER A 251 27.57 -16.07 48.78
C SER A 251 27.68 -15.41 50.17
N ASP A 252 26.57 -14.89 50.72
CA ASP A 252 26.57 -14.19 52.01
C ASP A 252 26.72 -15.19 53.18
N PRO A 253 27.86 -15.17 53.92
CA PRO A 253 28.11 -16.12 55.01
C PRO A 253 27.09 -16.02 56.15
N PHE A 254 26.57 -14.82 56.41
CA PHE A 254 25.58 -14.60 57.46
C PHE A 254 24.26 -15.24 57.06
N PHE A 255 23.77 -14.96 55.84
CA PHE A 255 22.53 -15.55 55.34
C PHE A 255 22.60 -17.08 55.29
N ILE A 256 23.71 -17.64 54.81
CA ILE A 256 23.95 -19.10 54.80
C ILE A 256 23.91 -19.67 56.23
N SER A 257 24.48 -18.98 57.21
CA SER A 257 24.47 -19.42 58.62
C SER A 257 23.06 -19.44 59.21
N LEU A 258 22.22 -18.47 58.86
CA LEU A 258 20.82 -18.41 59.29
C LEU A 258 20.01 -19.59 58.75
N ILE A 259 20.21 -19.93 57.46
CA ILE A 259 19.57 -21.07 56.82
C ILE A 259 19.99 -22.39 57.49
N LYS A 260 21.29 -22.61 57.70
CA LYS A 260 21.81 -23.85 58.32
C LYS A 260 21.30 -24.07 59.74
N ASN A 261 21.12 -22.99 60.50
CA ASN A 261 20.64 -23.04 61.88
C ASN A 261 19.10 -23.01 61.98
N TYR A 262 18.36 -23.06 60.86
CA TYR A 262 16.89 -23.04 60.80
C TYR A 262 16.24 -21.91 61.60
N LYS A 263 16.89 -20.75 61.66
CA LYS A 263 16.42 -19.60 62.44
C LYS A 263 15.41 -18.77 61.65
N LYS A 264 14.18 -19.26 61.58
CA LYS A 264 13.14 -18.71 60.71
C LYS A 264 12.93 -17.19 60.87
N ASP A 265 12.72 -16.71 62.08
CA ASP A 265 12.39 -15.30 62.33
C ASP A 265 13.57 -14.37 61.95
N GLU A 266 14.81 -14.84 62.16
CA GLU A 266 16.01 -14.12 61.74
C GLU A 266 16.15 -14.08 60.20
N ILE A 267 15.82 -15.18 59.50
CA ILE A 267 15.79 -15.22 58.03
C ILE A 267 14.73 -14.24 57.50
N GLN A 268 13.53 -14.24 58.08
CA GLN A 268 12.45 -13.35 57.65
C GLN A 268 12.81 -11.88 57.85
N ASN A 269 13.41 -11.52 58.99
CA ASN A 269 13.89 -10.17 59.24
C ASN A 269 14.99 -9.76 58.26
N PHE A 270 15.94 -10.67 57.95
CA PHE A 270 16.97 -10.43 56.95
C PHE A 270 16.37 -10.14 55.57
N LEU A 271 15.42 -10.98 55.12
CA LEU A 271 14.73 -10.78 53.84
C LEU A 271 13.93 -9.48 53.79
N LYS A 272 13.33 -9.08 54.93
CA LYS A 272 12.61 -7.80 55.03
C LYS A 272 13.55 -6.61 54.85
N THR A 273 14.70 -6.61 55.53
CA THR A 273 15.72 -5.57 55.35
C THR A 273 16.26 -5.54 53.91
N LEU A 274 16.39 -6.69 53.25
CA LEU A 274 16.77 -6.76 51.84
C LEU A 274 15.70 -6.14 50.93
N LEU A 275 14.42 -6.48 51.15
CA LEU A 275 13.30 -5.91 50.39
C LEU A 275 13.23 -4.38 50.53
N GLU A 276 13.39 -3.85 51.75
CA GLU A 276 13.40 -2.40 52.03
C GLU A 276 14.49 -1.65 51.24
N ARG A 277 15.59 -2.32 50.89
CA ARG A 277 16.70 -1.75 50.10
C ARG A 277 16.55 -1.96 48.59
N SER A 278 15.62 -2.80 48.16
CA SER A 278 15.47 -3.23 46.77
C SER A 278 14.04 -3.03 46.28
N PRO A 279 13.63 -1.78 46.00
CA PRO A 279 12.23 -1.43 45.68
C PRO A 279 11.69 -2.05 44.38
N LYS A 280 12.57 -2.65 43.57
CA LYS A 280 12.23 -3.41 42.36
C LYS A 280 11.47 -4.72 42.66
N TYR A 281 11.63 -5.26 43.87
CA TYR A 281 10.89 -6.44 44.31
C TYR A 281 9.62 -6.04 45.06
N GLU A 282 8.57 -6.83 44.88
CA GLU A 282 7.36 -6.79 45.70
C GLU A 282 7.51 -7.65 46.95
N SER A 283 8.18 -8.79 46.80
CA SER A 283 8.41 -9.74 47.89
C SER A 283 9.61 -10.64 47.58
N ILE A 284 10.20 -11.18 48.64
CA ILE A 284 11.30 -12.14 48.59
C ILE A 284 10.96 -13.25 49.57
N SER A 285 11.10 -14.50 49.13
CA SER A 285 10.86 -15.65 50.00
C SER A 285 11.85 -16.77 49.78
N LEU A 286 11.92 -17.64 50.79
CA LEU A 286 12.63 -18.88 50.81
C LEU A 286 11.60 -20.01 50.79
N ILE A 287 11.61 -20.84 49.75
CA ILE A 287 10.67 -21.95 49.59
C ILE A 287 11.40 -23.30 49.53
N LYS A 288 10.66 -24.35 49.91
CA LYS A 288 11.09 -25.75 49.84
C LYS A 288 9.96 -26.60 49.23
N PRO A 289 10.26 -27.61 48.40
CA PRO A 289 9.26 -28.55 47.93
C PRO A 289 8.82 -29.49 49.07
N GLU A 290 7.51 -29.71 49.18
CA GLU A 290 6.85 -30.57 50.16
C GLU A 290 5.64 -31.26 49.51
N ASN A 291 5.65 -32.60 49.41
CA ASN A 291 4.55 -33.42 48.89
C ASN A 291 3.94 -32.93 47.55
N GLN A 292 4.77 -32.72 46.53
CA GLN A 292 4.38 -32.19 45.20
C GLN A 292 3.85 -30.74 45.20
N SER A 293 3.98 -30.03 46.32
CA SER A 293 3.66 -28.61 46.48
C SER A 293 4.88 -27.83 47.00
N TRP A 294 4.73 -26.52 47.16
CA TRP A 294 5.79 -25.63 47.64
C TRP A 294 5.40 -25.07 49.01
N LYS A 295 6.34 -25.06 49.96
CA LYS A 295 6.17 -24.52 51.32
C LYS A 295 7.03 -23.28 51.51
N ILE A 296 6.47 -22.22 52.08
CA ILE A 296 7.22 -21.01 52.48
C ILE A 296 7.94 -21.26 53.80
N ILE A 297 9.27 -21.27 53.76
CA ILE A 297 10.12 -21.36 54.96
C ILE A 297 10.18 -20.01 55.65
N ALA A 298 10.42 -18.94 54.89
CA ALA A 298 10.40 -17.55 55.35
C ALA A 298 10.09 -16.64 54.16
N GLY A 299 9.43 -15.51 54.35
CA GLY A 299 9.20 -14.59 53.26
C GLY A 299 8.55 -13.28 53.68
N THR A 300 8.46 -12.36 52.73
CA THR A 300 8.03 -10.98 52.96
C THR A 300 6.76 -10.64 52.18
N GLU A 301 5.99 -9.68 52.67
CA GLU A 301 4.78 -9.13 52.02
C GLU A 301 3.86 -10.22 51.43
N THR A 302 3.66 -10.25 50.10
CA THR A 302 2.80 -11.20 49.37
C THR A 302 3.25 -12.65 49.49
N LEU A 303 4.53 -12.89 49.79
CA LEU A 303 5.11 -14.22 49.97
C LEU A 303 5.42 -14.52 51.45
N SER A 304 4.64 -13.97 52.39
CA SER A 304 4.78 -14.26 53.83
C SER A 304 4.13 -15.59 54.24
N GLN A 305 4.34 -16.03 55.48
CA GLN A 305 4.03 -17.40 55.89
C GLN A 305 2.57 -17.75 56.11
N ASN A 306 1.68 -16.75 56.18
CA ASN A 306 0.25 -16.99 56.34
C ASN A 306 -0.46 -17.18 54.98
N THR A 307 0.30 -17.28 53.89
CA THR A 307 -0.21 -17.31 52.52
C THR A 307 0.27 -18.53 51.72
N ASP A 308 0.27 -19.73 52.35
CA ASP A 308 0.43 -21.01 51.62
C ASP A 308 -0.61 -21.17 50.48
N PHE A 309 -1.76 -20.48 50.57
CA PHE A 309 -2.75 -20.39 49.50
C PHE A 309 -2.22 -19.63 48.27
N ILE A 310 -1.42 -18.57 48.45
CA ILE A 310 -0.93 -17.72 47.36
C ILE A 310 0.08 -18.48 46.47
N LEU A 311 0.89 -19.40 47.02
CA LEU A 311 1.73 -20.28 46.20
C LEU A 311 0.91 -21.22 45.30
N LYS A 312 -0.30 -21.60 45.71
CA LYS A 312 -1.23 -22.38 44.86
C LYS A 312 -1.80 -21.52 43.74
N ASP A 313 -2.11 -20.25 44.02
CA ASP A 313 -2.55 -19.28 43.00
C ASP A 313 -1.45 -19.05 41.95
N PHE A 314 -0.19 -19.11 42.36
CA PHE A 314 0.95 -19.01 41.45
C PHE A 314 1.18 -20.25 40.58
N GLN A 315 0.52 -21.39 40.85
CA GLN A 315 0.59 -22.62 40.05
C GLN A 315 2.03 -23.01 39.65
N LEU A 316 2.99 -22.90 40.56
CA LEU A 316 4.40 -23.19 40.26
C LEU A 316 4.55 -24.64 39.78
N PRO A 317 5.38 -24.91 38.76
CA PRO A 317 5.60 -26.27 38.28
C PRO A 317 6.34 -27.11 39.32
N SER A 318 6.41 -28.43 39.10
CA SER A 318 7.14 -29.35 39.97
C SER A 318 8.62 -28.98 40.06
N GLU A 319 9.27 -29.31 41.19
CA GLU A 319 10.71 -29.11 41.43
C GLU A 319 11.58 -29.55 40.24
N ASN A 320 11.31 -30.73 39.66
CA ASN A 320 12.08 -31.26 38.54
C ASN A 320 12.08 -30.33 37.32
N VAL A 321 10.93 -29.73 36.99
CA VAL A 321 10.80 -28.80 35.86
C VAL A 321 11.55 -27.50 36.14
N VAL A 322 11.49 -27.00 37.39
CA VAL A 322 12.24 -25.81 37.81
C VAL A 322 13.74 -26.06 37.70
N LEU A 323 14.24 -27.16 38.26
CA LEU A 323 15.66 -27.53 38.21
C LEU A 323 16.16 -27.81 36.78
N GLU A 324 15.36 -28.48 35.95
CA GLU A 324 15.67 -28.71 34.54
C GLU A 324 15.77 -27.39 33.80
N THR A 325 14.83 -26.46 34.01
CA THR A 325 14.85 -25.14 33.39
C THR A 325 16.09 -24.37 33.80
N ILE A 326 16.41 -24.33 35.10
CA ILE A 326 17.57 -23.63 35.63
C ILE A 326 18.86 -24.19 35.04
N SER A 327 18.97 -25.52 35.01
CA SER A 327 20.16 -26.22 34.53
C SER A 327 20.35 -26.07 33.01
N LYS A 328 19.28 -26.25 32.24
CA LYS A 328 19.31 -26.21 30.76
C LYS A 328 19.64 -24.82 30.23
N HIS A 329 19.03 -23.79 30.82
CA HIS A 329 19.20 -22.42 30.36
C HIS A 329 20.33 -21.69 31.09
N LYS A 330 20.89 -22.26 32.17
CA LYS A 330 21.86 -21.61 33.06
C LYS A 330 21.36 -20.27 33.59
N THR A 331 20.05 -20.12 33.74
CA THR A 331 19.35 -18.93 34.25
C THR A 331 18.41 -19.34 35.37
N PHE A 332 17.75 -18.37 36.01
CA PHE A 332 16.64 -18.66 36.92
C PHE A 332 15.37 -19.08 36.16
N PHE A 333 14.44 -19.73 36.85
CA PHE A 333 13.10 -20.02 36.33
C PHE A 333 12.23 -18.77 36.47
N ILE A 334 11.49 -18.40 35.41
CA ILE A 334 10.67 -17.19 35.35
C ILE A 334 9.22 -17.58 35.10
N LYS A 335 8.29 -17.06 35.90
CA LYS A 335 6.86 -17.21 35.66
C LYS A 335 6.12 -15.89 35.82
N PRO A 336 5.36 -15.43 34.81
CA PRO A 336 4.45 -14.30 34.96
C PRO A 336 3.21 -14.68 35.75
N THR A 337 2.80 -13.79 36.64
CA THR A 337 1.59 -13.94 37.45
C THR A 337 0.98 -12.58 37.80
N SER A 338 -0.29 -12.56 38.16
CA SER A 338 -0.92 -11.36 38.71
C SER A 338 -0.39 -11.10 40.10
N SER A 339 -0.02 -9.84 40.39
CA SER A 339 0.20 -9.41 41.76
C SER A 339 -1.12 -9.47 42.54
N PRO A 340 -1.13 -10.03 43.77
CA PRO A 340 -2.27 -9.94 44.68
C PRO A 340 -2.52 -8.52 45.23
N ILE A 341 -1.57 -7.59 45.07
CA ILE A 341 -1.65 -6.22 45.60
C ILE A 341 -1.95 -5.22 44.48
N SER A 342 -1.16 -5.22 43.42
CA SER A 342 -1.25 -4.21 42.36
C SER A 342 -2.16 -4.63 41.21
N GLU A 343 -2.58 -5.90 41.15
CA GLU A 343 -3.28 -6.51 40.00
C GLU A 343 -2.53 -6.41 38.67
N THR A 344 -1.27 -5.94 38.69
CA THR A 344 -0.39 -5.89 37.52
C THR A 344 0.48 -7.14 37.44
N PRO A 345 0.96 -7.50 36.24
CA PRO A 345 1.86 -8.64 36.10
C PRO A 345 3.17 -8.44 36.86
N VAL A 346 3.53 -9.43 37.67
CA VAL A 346 4.84 -9.59 38.31
C VAL A 346 5.52 -10.84 37.79
N LEU A 347 6.84 -10.89 37.86
CA LEU A 347 7.60 -12.09 37.50
C LEU A 347 8.11 -12.76 38.77
N LEU A 348 7.69 -14.00 38.98
CA LEU A 348 8.31 -14.87 39.96
C LEU A 348 9.60 -15.43 39.36
N ILE A 349 10.71 -15.09 40.01
CA ILE A 349 12.05 -15.52 39.64
C ILE A 349 12.54 -16.50 40.71
N LEU A 350 12.71 -17.77 40.33
CA LEU A 350 13.11 -18.85 41.22
C LEU A 350 14.56 -19.27 40.95
N GLU A 351 15.36 -19.36 42.01
CA GLU A 351 16.76 -19.77 41.94
C GLU A 351 17.17 -20.65 43.13
N THR A 352 18.07 -21.60 42.90
CA THR A 352 18.59 -22.53 43.92
C THR A 352 19.63 -21.86 44.81
N ILE A 353 19.58 -22.09 46.14
CA ILE A 353 20.56 -21.52 47.07
C ILE A 353 21.88 -22.27 47.09
N PHE A 354 21.83 -23.59 47.29
CA PHE A 354 23.00 -24.45 47.25
C PHE A 354 22.88 -25.42 46.08
N GLU A 355 24.02 -25.75 45.47
CA GLU A 355 24.13 -26.88 44.54
C GLU A 355 23.62 -28.15 45.26
N ASN A 356 22.61 -28.81 44.68
CA ASN A 356 21.94 -30.00 45.23
C ASN A 356 21.13 -29.79 46.52
N SER A 357 20.59 -28.59 46.76
CA SER A 357 19.60 -28.37 47.82
C SER A 357 18.19 -28.20 47.30
N ASN A 358 17.22 -28.68 48.06
CA ASN A 358 15.79 -28.46 47.82
C ASN A 358 15.34 -27.05 48.28
N LEU A 359 16.23 -26.07 48.37
CA LEU A 359 15.91 -24.72 48.86
C LEU A 359 16.06 -23.71 47.73
N PHE A 360 15.01 -22.90 47.55
CA PHE A 360 14.91 -21.93 46.49
C PHE A 360 14.61 -20.54 47.04
N ILE A 361 15.30 -19.52 46.52
CA ILE A 361 14.91 -18.13 46.70
C ILE A 361 13.91 -17.80 45.60
N VAL A 362 12.85 -17.09 45.98
CA VAL A 362 11.86 -16.54 45.05
C VAL A 362 11.85 -15.03 45.18
N TYR A 363 12.06 -14.34 44.07
CA TYR A 363 11.83 -12.91 43.96
C TYR A 363 10.52 -12.67 43.21
N SER A 364 9.62 -11.86 43.77
CA SER A 364 8.50 -11.28 43.01
C SER A 364 8.96 -9.94 42.45
N LEU A 365 9.28 -9.89 41.16
CA LEU A 365 9.79 -8.70 40.48
C LEU A 365 8.65 -7.87 39.91
N LYS A 366 8.61 -6.57 40.24
CA LYS A 366 7.66 -5.59 39.70
C LYS A 366 8.00 -5.20 38.26
N ILE A 367 8.13 -6.17 37.37
CA ILE A 367 8.64 -5.95 36.02
C ILE A 367 7.78 -4.98 35.22
N THR A 368 6.46 -4.98 35.45
CA THR A 368 5.54 -4.07 34.79
C THR A 368 5.93 -2.63 35.13
N ASP A 369 6.07 -2.30 36.41
CA ASP A 369 6.46 -0.95 36.86
C ASP A 369 7.85 -0.54 36.34
N LEU A 370 8.80 -1.47 36.33
CA LEU A 370 10.17 -1.22 35.87
C LEU A 370 10.24 -0.94 34.36
N THR A 371 9.42 -1.63 33.57
CA THR A 371 9.40 -1.51 32.11
C THR A 371 8.39 -0.47 31.61
N GLN A 372 7.40 -0.09 32.41
CA GLN A 372 6.31 0.81 32.02
C GLN A 372 6.81 2.17 31.56
N LYS A 373 7.82 2.73 32.24
CA LYS A 373 8.39 4.03 31.85
C LYS A 373 8.98 3.98 30.44
N ILE A 374 9.62 2.87 30.08
CA ILE A 374 10.22 2.69 28.76
C ILE A 374 9.11 2.42 27.74
N ILE A 375 8.22 1.47 28.00
CA ILE A 375 7.10 1.16 27.11
C ILE A 375 6.23 2.38 26.83
N GLY A 376 5.98 3.24 27.83
CA GLY A 376 5.20 4.47 27.69
C GLY A 376 5.95 5.66 27.07
N SER A 377 7.29 5.65 27.06
CA SER A 377 8.11 6.71 26.43
C SER A 377 8.56 6.36 25.01
N ILE A 378 8.58 5.06 24.68
CA ILE A 378 8.81 4.57 23.33
C ILE A 378 7.67 5.03 22.42
N GLN A 379 7.99 5.91 21.47
CA GLN A 379 7.07 6.33 20.40
C GLN A 379 7.61 5.84 19.06
N ILE A 380 6.88 4.94 18.41
CA ILE A 380 7.16 4.48 17.05
C ILE A 380 6.09 5.12 16.17
N GLY A 381 6.43 6.25 15.55
CA GLY A 381 5.40 7.14 15.01
C GLY A 381 4.42 7.58 16.10
N LYS A 382 3.13 7.63 15.77
CA LYS A 382 2.01 8.07 16.59
C LYS A 382 1.14 6.91 17.05
N SER A 383 1.01 5.89 16.21
CA SER A 383 0.15 4.72 16.44
C SER A 383 0.92 3.48 16.92
N GLY A 384 2.25 3.57 16.97
CA GLY A 384 3.08 2.43 17.32
C GLY A 384 3.05 2.10 18.81
N HIS A 385 3.02 0.81 19.11
CA HIS A 385 3.03 0.28 20.47
C HIS A 385 4.11 -0.78 20.61
N ILE A 386 4.66 -0.88 21.81
CA ILE A 386 5.62 -1.90 22.19
C ILE A 386 5.12 -2.67 23.40
N GLY A 387 5.51 -3.93 23.50
CA GLY A 387 5.30 -4.75 24.67
C GLY A 387 6.34 -5.85 24.77
N PHE A 388 6.21 -6.66 25.80
CA PHE A 388 6.98 -7.89 25.91
C PHE A 388 6.16 -8.99 26.59
N MET A 389 6.55 -10.21 26.30
CA MET A 389 5.88 -11.44 26.71
C MET A 389 6.91 -12.45 27.21
N ASP A 390 6.45 -13.42 27.98
CA ASP A 390 7.30 -14.53 28.42
C ASP A 390 7.59 -15.51 27.28
N ARG A 391 8.34 -16.58 27.60
CA ARG A 391 8.67 -17.66 26.67
C ARG A 391 7.46 -18.45 26.15
N GLU A 392 6.32 -18.38 26.84
CA GLU A 392 5.07 -19.04 26.47
C GLU A 392 4.10 -18.09 25.75
N GLU A 393 4.61 -16.94 25.29
CA GLU A 393 3.87 -15.88 24.61
C GLU A 393 2.74 -15.28 25.48
N THR A 394 2.93 -15.27 26.79
CA THR A 394 2.05 -14.61 27.75
C THR A 394 2.46 -13.15 27.87
N VAL A 395 1.57 -12.22 27.53
CA VAL A 395 1.86 -10.78 27.58
C VAL A 395 2.12 -10.35 29.02
N ILE A 396 3.30 -9.77 29.27
CA ILE A 396 3.70 -9.29 30.59
C ILE A 396 3.46 -7.79 30.70
N ASN A 397 3.89 -7.02 29.72
CA ASN A 397 3.62 -5.59 29.69
C ASN A 397 3.34 -5.07 28.27
N HIS A 398 2.44 -4.10 28.20
CA HIS A 398 1.93 -3.44 27.01
C HIS A 398 1.16 -2.19 27.44
N ILE A 399 1.05 -1.18 26.57
CA ILE A 399 0.31 0.06 26.88
C ILE A 399 -1.18 -0.18 27.16
N ASN A 400 -1.75 -1.21 26.55
CA ASN A 400 -3.10 -1.69 26.82
C ASN A 400 -3.07 -2.79 27.90
N SER A 401 -3.42 -2.42 29.14
CA SER A 401 -3.45 -3.32 30.30
C SER A 401 -4.44 -4.47 30.18
N SER A 402 -5.45 -4.37 29.30
CA SER A 402 -6.39 -5.48 29.06
C SER A 402 -5.73 -6.71 28.41
N LEU A 403 -4.48 -6.57 27.92
CA LEU A 403 -3.70 -7.68 27.38
C LEU A 403 -2.86 -8.39 28.43
N TYR A 404 -2.71 -7.83 29.64
CA TYR A 404 -1.90 -8.43 30.69
C TYR A 404 -2.29 -9.89 30.97
N LEU A 405 -1.28 -10.75 31.03
CA LEU A 405 -1.37 -12.20 31.25
C LEU A 405 -2.20 -12.99 30.22
N LYS A 406 -2.63 -12.36 29.12
CA LYS A 406 -3.23 -13.08 28.00
C LYS A 406 -2.14 -13.75 27.18
N LYS A 407 -2.37 -15.02 26.82
CA LYS A 407 -1.53 -15.71 25.85
C LYS A 407 -1.81 -15.17 24.44
N LEU A 408 -0.77 -14.99 23.63
CA LEU A 408 -0.87 -14.52 22.26
C LEU A 408 -1.86 -15.34 21.43
N LYS A 409 -1.87 -16.68 21.64
CA LYS A 409 -2.83 -17.61 21.02
C LYS A 409 -4.32 -17.31 21.28
N ASN A 410 -4.64 -16.57 22.34
CA ASN A 410 -6.02 -16.22 22.70
C ASN A 410 -6.44 -14.87 22.10
N ILE A 411 -5.56 -14.18 21.40
CA ILE A 411 -5.86 -12.87 20.80
C ILE A 411 -6.47 -13.07 19.40
N PRO A 412 -7.51 -12.33 19.00
CA PRO A 412 -8.27 -12.59 17.76
C PRO A 412 -7.43 -12.67 16.48
N PHE A 413 -6.33 -11.93 16.39
CA PHE A 413 -5.47 -11.92 15.21
C PHE A 413 -4.40 -13.03 15.18
N TYR A 414 -4.34 -13.90 16.18
CA TYR A 414 -3.28 -14.93 16.31
C TYR A 414 -3.12 -15.80 15.06
N GLU A 415 -4.22 -16.25 14.47
CA GLU A 415 -4.18 -17.14 13.30
C GLU A 415 -3.42 -16.54 12.11
N GLN A 416 -3.41 -15.21 11.99
CA GLN A 416 -2.70 -14.49 10.92
C GLN A 416 -1.19 -14.39 11.20
N ILE A 417 -0.78 -14.46 12.48
CA ILE A 417 0.62 -14.25 12.90
C ILE A 417 1.31 -15.53 13.43
N LYS A 418 0.60 -16.63 13.66
CA LYS A 418 1.12 -17.84 14.34
C LYS A 418 2.41 -18.44 13.77
N ASN A 419 2.71 -18.20 12.49
CA ASN A 419 3.92 -18.68 11.81
C ASN A 419 4.97 -17.57 11.69
N TYR A 420 5.06 -16.70 12.69
CA TYR A 420 5.96 -15.57 12.64
C TYR A 420 7.42 -15.99 12.65
N ASN A 421 8.26 -15.19 11.98
CA ASN A 421 9.70 -15.26 12.12
C ASN A 421 10.18 -14.07 12.94
N TYR A 422 11.13 -14.28 13.85
CA TYR A 422 11.71 -13.19 14.61
C TYR A 422 12.40 -12.18 13.69
N ASP A 423 12.30 -10.90 14.06
CA ASP A 423 12.88 -9.74 13.38
C ASP A 423 12.33 -9.49 11.95
N VAL A 424 11.26 -10.18 11.56
CA VAL A 424 10.58 -10.04 10.26
C VAL A 424 9.20 -9.40 10.46
N PRO A 425 8.86 -8.35 9.69
CA PRO A 425 7.54 -7.72 9.76
C PRO A 425 6.44 -8.61 9.21
N ILE A 426 5.32 -8.66 9.93
CA ILE A 426 4.13 -9.41 9.57
C ILE A 426 2.94 -8.48 9.57
N ARG A 427 2.19 -8.50 8.47
CA ARG A 427 0.96 -7.73 8.33
C ARG A 427 -0.22 -8.56 8.83
N PHE A 428 -1.12 -7.93 9.58
CA PHE A 428 -2.34 -8.55 10.09
C PHE A 428 -3.45 -7.51 10.24
N LEU A 429 -4.69 -7.97 10.30
CA LEU A 429 -5.86 -7.13 10.53
C LEU A 429 -6.25 -7.16 12.01
N SER A 430 -6.34 -5.99 12.64
CA SER A 430 -6.86 -5.81 14.01
C SER A 430 -7.77 -4.59 14.06
N ASP A 431 -8.96 -4.76 14.64
CA ASP A 431 -9.94 -3.69 14.83
C ASP A 431 -10.31 -2.95 13.52
N GLY A 432 -10.37 -3.71 12.41
CA GLY A 432 -10.69 -3.19 11.09
C GLY A 432 -9.57 -2.41 10.40
N LYS A 433 -8.37 -2.36 10.99
CA LYS A 433 -7.19 -1.71 10.40
C LYS A 433 -6.04 -2.68 10.22
N TYR A 434 -5.27 -2.49 9.17
CA TYR A 434 -4.07 -3.25 8.96
C TYR A 434 -2.94 -2.73 9.85
N ARG A 435 -2.25 -3.66 10.49
CA ARG A 435 -1.11 -3.40 11.34
C ARG A 435 0.08 -4.24 10.89
N TYR A 436 1.27 -3.71 11.12
CA TYR A 436 2.50 -4.48 11.08
C TYR A 436 2.94 -4.81 12.49
N MET A 437 3.45 -6.02 12.71
CA MET A 437 4.06 -6.45 13.96
C MET A 437 5.41 -7.10 13.71
N ILE A 438 6.36 -6.86 14.62
CA ILE A 438 7.66 -7.52 14.63
C ILE A 438 7.92 -8.08 16.03
N PHE A 439 8.24 -9.37 16.09
CA PHE A 439 8.66 -10.06 17.31
C PHE A 439 10.19 -10.15 17.35
N HIS A 440 10.77 -9.95 18.51
CA HIS A 440 12.19 -10.13 18.75
C HIS A 440 12.41 -11.03 19.96
N LYS A 441 13.26 -12.05 19.82
CA LYS A 441 13.54 -13.00 20.89
C LYS A 441 14.85 -12.65 21.60
N ASN A 442 14.78 -12.47 22.92
CA ASN A 442 15.98 -12.44 23.74
C ASN A 442 16.57 -13.85 23.86
N LYS A 443 17.82 -14.03 23.44
CA LYS A 443 18.48 -15.35 23.42
C LYS A 443 18.93 -15.85 24.79
N LYS A 444 19.12 -14.93 25.75
CA LYS A 444 19.68 -15.26 27.07
C LYS A 444 18.61 -15.76 28.04
N TYR A 445 17.44 -15.10 28.04
CA TYR A 445 16.35 -15.38 28.97
C TYR A 445 15.07 -15.90 28.31
N ASP A 446 15.06 -16.06 26.98
CA ASP A 446 13.97 -16.62 26.17
C ASP A 446 12.64 -15.83 26.21
N PHE A 447 12.63 -14.59 26.70
CA PHE A 447 11.46 -13.70 26.57
C PHE A 447 11.41 -13.07 25.18
N ILE A 448 10.24 -12.52 24.83
CA ILE A 448 10.01 -11.94 23.50
C ILE A 448 9.55 -10.48 23.68
N THR A 449 10.19 -9.55 22.99
CA THR A 449 9.68 -8.18 22.80
C THR A 449 8.92 -8.10 21.49
N PHE A 450 7.91 -7.24 21.42
CA PHE A 450 7.16 -7.04 20.20
C PHE A 450 6.79 -5.58 20.01
N THR A 451 6.78 -5.16 18.75
CA THR A 451 6.31 -3.84 18.33
C THR A 451 5.20 -3.99 17.33
N SER A 452 4.28 -3.04 17.30
CA SER A 452 3.25 -2.96 16.26
C SER A 452 2.99 -1.52 15.84
N ILE A 453 2.55 -1.30 14.61
CA ILE A 453 2.18 0.02 14.08
C ILE A 453 1.01 -0.11 13.08
N GLU A 454 0.14 0.90 12.99
CA GLU A 454 -0.91 0.96 11.96
C GLU A 454 -0.30 1.27 10.58
N ASN A 455 -0.74 0.56 9.53
CA ASN A 455 -0.23 0.79 8.18
C ASN A 455 -0.68 2.15 7.63
N GLU A 456 -1.85 2.64 8.05
CA GLU A 456 -2.37 3.95 7.66
C GLU A 456 -1.44 5.11 8.06
N GLU A 457 -0.63 4.97 9.11
CA GLU A 457 0.36 5.98 9.48
C GLU A 457 1.48 6.06 8.44
N ILE A 458 2.00 4.91 8.02
CA ILE A 458 3.03 4.80 6.97
C ILE A 458 2.49 5.37 5.65
N ALA A 459 1.26 5.00 5.30
CA ALA A 459 0.58 5.50 4.10
C ALA A 459 0.31 7.01 4.17
N GLY A 460 -0.09 7.51 5.34
CA GLY A 460 -0.38 8.92 5.60
C GLY A 460 0.85 9.81 5.46
N GLU A 461 2.02 9.37 5.92
CA GLU A 461 3.26 10.11 5.68
C GLU A 461 3.64 10.13 4.20
N ALA A 462 3.49 8.99 3.51
CA ALA A 462 3.81 8.89 2.08
C ALA A 462 2.87 9.75 1.21
N ILE A 463 1.59 9.88 1.56
CA ILE A 463 0.60 10.63 0.76
C ILE A 463 0.79 12.14 0.84
N ILE A 464 1.38 12.67 1.91
CA ILE A 464 1.71 14.10 2.02
C ILE A 464 2.67 14.50 0.89
N CYS A 465 3.68 13.67 0.62
CA CYS A 465 4.60 13.92 -0.49
C CYS A 465 3.89 13.90 -1.86
N VAL A 466 2.87 13.07 -2.03
CA VAL A 466 2.05 13.03 -3.25
C VAL A 466 1.30 14.33 -3.46
N TYR A 467 0.67 14.90 -2.42
CA TYR A 467 -0.07 16.15 -2.56
C TYR A 467 0.85 17.30 -2.97
N VAL A 468 2.02 17.40 -2.34
CA VAL A 468 3.03 18.41 -2.70
C VAL A 468 3.51 18.23 -4.14
N MET A 469 3.85 17.00 -4.53
CA MET A 469 4.33 16.70 -5.89
C MET A 469 3.26 16.91 -6.96
N THR A 470 2.01 16.59 -6.66
CA THR A 470 0.87 16.84 -7.55
C THR A 470 0.67 18.34 -7.75
N GLY A 471 0.78 19.14 -6.67
CA GLY A 471 0.76 20.60 -6.76
C GLY A 471 1.86 21.15 -7.66
N ILE A 472 3.12 20.77 -7.42
CA ILE A 472 4.26 21.18 -8.24
C ILE A 472 4.09 20.75 -9.71
N SER A 473 3.64 19.52 -9.93
CA SER A 473 3.41 18.98 -11.28
C SER A 473 2.31 19.77 -12.01
N PHE A 474 1.23 20.13 -11.34
CA PHE A 474 0.15 20.91 -11.93
C PHE A 474 0.62 22.30 -12.39
N PHE A 475 1.37 23.02 -11.55
CA PHE A 475 1.94 24.32 -11.92
C PHE A 475 3.00 24.17 -13.03
N GLY A 476 3.86 23.16 -12.95
CA GLY A 476 4.87 22.87 -13.97
C GLY A 476 4.25 22.55 -15.34
N LEU A 477 3.22 21.69 -15.37
CA LEU A 477 2.47 21.35 -16.58
C LEU A 477 1.76 22.55 -17.19
N SER A 478 1.14 23.38 -16.35
CA SER A 478 0.47 24.60 -16.80
C SER A 478 1.45 25.57 -17.44
N PHE A 479 2.62 25.76 -16.80
CA PHE A 479 3.69 26.60 -17.33
C PHE A 479 4.23 26.08 -18.67
N ILE A 480 4.53 24.78 -18.76
CA ILE A 480 4.99 24.13 -19.99
C ILE A 480 3.94 24.24 -21.10
N GLY A 481 2.66 24.02 -20.78
CA GLY A 481 1.55 24.14 -21.72
C GLY A 481 1.42 25.54 -22.31
N ILE A 482 1.54 26.59 -21.48
CA ILE A 482 1.55 27.98 -21.92
C ILE A 482 2.74 28.25 -22.84
N LEU A 483 3.93 27.78 -22.47
CA LEU A 483 5.16 27.99 -23.23
C LEU A 483 5.08 27.31 -24.61
N ILE A 484 4.61 26.07 -24.67
CA ILE A 484 4.38 25.34 -25.93
C ILE A 484 3.35 26.06 -26.80
N TYR A 485 2.25 26.53 -26.22
CA TYR A 485 1.22 27.28 -26.96
C TYR A 485 1.81 28.53 -27.60
N LEU A 486 2.61 29.31 -26.87
CA LEU A 486 3.25 30.51 -27.38
C LEU A 486 4.23 30.20 -28.53
N ILE A 487 5.04 29.15 -28.40
CA ILE A 487 5.96 28.71 -29.46
C ILE A 487 5.20 28.26 -30.71
N LEU A 488 4.21 27.37 -30.56
CA LEU A 488 3.42 26.84 -31.68
C LEU A 488 2.62 27.95 -32.37
N ARG A 489 2.03 28.87 -31.60
CA ARG A 489 1.33 30.03 -32.17
C ARG A 489 2.25 30.88 -33.03
N LYS A 490 3.50 31.08 -32.61
CA LYS A 490 4.49 31.85 -33.39
C LYS A 490 4.92 31.10 -34.65
N ARG A 491 5.20 29.79 -34.56
CA ARG A 491 5.69 28.97 -35.69
C ARG A 491 4.62 28.64 -36.74
N ILE A 492 3.37 28.40 -36.34
CA ILE A 492 2.30 27.98 -37.26
C ILE A 492 1.57 29.18 -37.88
N ARG A 493 1.69 30.39 -37.32
CA ARG A 493 1.03 31.59 -37.86
C ARG A 493 1.26 31.81 -39.36
N PRO A 494 2.49 31.66 -39.92
CA PRO A 494 2.71 31.80 -41.36
C PRO A 494 1.86 30.83 -42.20
N LEU A 495 1.56 29.62 -41.70
CA LEU A 495 0.71 28.66 -42.41
C LEU A 495 -0.73 29.15 -42.53
N GLU A 496 -1.27 29.82 -41.50
CA GLU A 496 -2.63 30.38 -41.54
C GLU A 496 -2.70 31.62 -42.46
N GLU A 497 -1.61 32.38 -42.57
CA GLU A 497 -1.46 33.44 -43.56
C GLU A 497 -1.39 32.84 -44.99
N SER A 498 -0.64 31.74 -45.18
CA SER A 498 -0.59 31.05 -46.46
C SER A 498 -1.92 30.47 -46.90
N ARG A 499 -2.69 29.93 -45.97
CA ARG A 499 -4.05 29.43 -46.25
C ARG A 499 -4.97 30.54 -46.76
N LYS A 500 -4.93 31.74 -46.18
CA LYS A 500 -5.77 32.87 -46.59
C LYS A 500 -5.44 33.35 -48.00
N VAL A 501 -4.16 33.37 -48.35
CA VAL A 501 -3.70 33.77 -49.69
C VAL A 501 -4.11 32.73 -50.73
N LEU A 502 -3.97 31.44 -50.43
CA LEU A 502 -4.48 30.36 -51.29
C LEU A 502 -6.01 30.44 -51.45
N GLU A 503 -6.77 30.75 -50.38
CA GLU A 503 -8.21 30.99 -50.46
C GLU A 503 -8.53 32.17 -51.41
N SER A 504 -7.76 33.26 -51.39
CA SER A 504 -7.97 34.36 -52.36
C SER A 504 -7.65 33.98 -53.81
N MET A 505 -6.67 33.09 -54.04
CA MET A 505 -6.37 32.57 -55.37
C MET A 505 -7.50 31.71 -55.92
N THR A 506 -8.15 30.90 -55.07
CA THR A 506 -9.36 30.16 -55.47
C THR A 506 -10.53 31.09 -55.83
N GLY A 507 -10.54 32.32 -55.31
CA GLY A 507 -11.48 33.37 -55.68
C GLY A 507 -11.09 34.18 -56.92
N GLY A 508 -9.99 33.84 -57.60
CA GLY A 508 -9.51 34.48 -58.83
C GLY A 508 -8.51 35.62 -58.64
N ASP A 509 -8.08 35.91 -57.40
CA ASP A 509 -7.08 36.95 -57.11
C ASP A 509 -5.66 36.34 -57.00
N LEU A 510 -4.90 36.40 -58.09
CA LEU A 510 -3.52 35.91 -58.19
C LEU A 510 -2.46 36.98 -57.86
N THR A 511 -2.88 38.19 -57.51
CA THR A 511 -1.95 39.33 -57.29
C THR A 511 -1.26 39.30 -55.93
N LYS A 512 -1.72 38.44 -55.02
CA LYS A 512 -1.22 38.35 -53.64
C LYS A 512 -0.10 37.33 -53.51
N GLY A 513 1.06 37.81 -53.06
CA GLY A 513 2.21 36.96 -52.68
C GLY A 513 2.20 36.57 -51.20
N LEU A 514 2.84 35.45 -50.88
CA LEU A 514 3.12 34.99 -49.53
C LEU A 514 4.35 35.70 -48.95
N GLN A 515 4.26 36.14 -47.70
CA GLN A 515 5.42 36.68 -46.98
C GLN A 515 6.25 35.52 -46.41
N VAL A 516 7.55 35.51 -46.70
CA VAL A 516 8.46 34.43 -46.25
C VAL A 516 9.02 34.79 -44.88
N PHE A 517 8.42 34.25 -43.82
CA PHE A 517 8.81 34.51 -42.43
C PHE A 517 9.38 33.30 -41.69
N SER A 518 9.47 32.14 -42.35
CA SER A 518 9.97 30.91 -41.75
C SER A 518 11.19 30.38 -42.49
N MET A 519 12.10 29.74 -41.75
CA MET A 519 13.32 29.08 -42.28
C MET A 519 13.14 27.57 -42.46
N ASP A 520 11.92 27.06 -42.24
CA ASP A 520 11.56 25.64 -42.32
C ASP A 520 10.72 25.32 -43.57
N GLU A 521 10.13 24.13 -43.64
CA GLU A 521 9.34 23.64 -44.78
C GLU A 521 8.15 24.58 -45.12
N ILE A 522 7.64 25.35 -44.15
CA ILE A 522 6.57 26.35 -44.37
C ILE A 522 7.11 27.56 -45.15
N GLY A 523 8.37 27.94 -44.90
CA GLY A 523 9.08 28.97 -45.64
C GLY A 523 9.34 28.56 -47.08
N GLU A 524 9.84 27.34 -47.28
CA GLU A 524 10.08 26.75 -48.60
C GLU A 524 8.78 26.71 -49.43
N MET A 525 7.68 26.22 -48.84
CA MET A 525 6.36 26.23 -49.49
C MET A 525 5.93 27.63 -49.93
N SER A 526 6.17 28.64 -49.08
CA SER A 526 5.83 30.03 -49.39
C SER A 526 6.64 30.56 -50.57
N VAL A 527 7.92 30.20 -50.67
CA VAL A 527 8.77 30.52 -51.83
C VAL A 527 8.27 29.82 -53.10
N SER A 528 7.96 28.52 -53.03
CA SER A 528 7.47 27.76 -54.18
C SER A 528 6.16 28.30 -54.75
N ILE A 529 5.21 28.70 -53.90
CA ILE A 529 3.93 29.29 -54.33
C ILE A 529 4.15 30.66 -54.97
N ASN A 530 5.04 31.49 -54.41
CA ASN A 530 5.38 32.78 -55.02
C ASN A 530 6.04 32.62 -56.40
N LEU A 531 6.86 31.59 -56.58
CA LEU A 531 7.44 31.25 -57.89
C LEU A 531 6.37 30.76 -58.87
N PHE A 532 5.39 29.99 -58.40
CA PHE A 532 4.26 29.56 -59.23
C PHE A 532 3.44 30.74 -59.74
N ASN A 533 3.09 31.71 -58.91
CA ASN A 533 2.29 32.87 -59.33
C ASN A 533 3.01 33.83 -60.29
N LYS A 534 4.33 33.72 -60.42
CA LYS A 534 5.13 34.53 -61.35
C LYS A 534 5.24 33.89 -62.74
N LYS A 535 4.88 32.62 -62.88
CA LYS A 535 4.76 31.92 -64.17
C LYS A 535 3.33 32.04 -64.68
#